data_AF-A0A8C7KHX7-F1
#
_entry.id   AF-A0A8C7KHX7-F1
#
_cell.length_a   1.000
_cell.length_b   1.000
_cell.length_c   1.000
_cell.angle_alpha   90.00
_cell.angle_beta   90.00
_cell.angle_gamma   90.00
#
_symmetry.space_group_name_H-M   'P 1'
#
loop_
_entity.id
_entity.type
_entity.pdbx_description
1 polymer ?
#
loop_
_entity_poly.entity_id
_entity_poly.type
_entity_poly.pdbx_seq_one_letter_code
_entity_poly.pdbx_strand_id
1 'polypeptide(L)'
;MPELRLLQTLLDTKGVYILDCLSDVFIWIGRKSPRLVRAAALKLGQEVCTMLHRPKHATVTRNLEGTECQVFKSKFQNWDDVLKVDYTRAAESVEQQQGLQGKVKKDAEKKDEMKADLTALFLPRQPPMVLTEAEQMMEEWNEDLDGMEGFVLEGKKFARLPEEEFGHFHTQDCYVFLCRYWVPVEYDDEDKEKKERHGHHGGEEEEEERVEEDFQCVVYFWQGRQASNMGWLTFTFSLQKKFESLFPGKLEVVRMTQQQENLKFLSHFKRKFIVHKGKRKQKIDAQPSLYHIRTNGSALCTRTIQIGTDSSNLNSEFCFILKVPFESTDNQGIVYTWVGRAADPDEAKLAEDIMNCMFDDTYSKQVINEGEEPENFFWVGIGCQKVYDEDADYMKYARLFRCSNEKGYFAVSEKCSDFCQDDLADDDIMLLDNGKEVYMWVGTQTSQVEIKLSLKACQVYIQHMRSKETETPRKLRLVRKGNEPHCFTRCFHGWGAFKTALA
;
A
#
# COMPACT_ATOMS: atom_id res chain seq x y z
N MET A 1 21.96 -43.71 -13.10
CA MET A 1 20.60 -43.51 -13.65
C MET A 1 20.70 -42.96 -15.09
N PRO A 2 21.00 -43.79 -16.10
CA PRO A 2 21.09 -43.32 -17.49
C PRO A 2 19.87 -43.80 -18.29
N GLU A 3 18.81 -42.96 -18.39
CA GLU A 3 17.76 -43.04 -19.45
C GLU A 3 16.67 -41.96 -19.29
N LEU A 4 16.48 -41.39 -18.11
CA LEU A 4 15.52 -40.30 -17.87
C LEU A 4 16.03 -38.96 -18.44
N ARG A 5 15.65 -38.64 -19.67
CA ARG A 5 15.77 -37.29 -20.23
C ARG A 5 14.59 -36.44 -19.76
N LEU A 6 14.86 -35.19 -19.37
CA LEU A 6 13.82 -34.25 -18.96
C LEU A 6 13.01 -33.81 -20.18
N LEU A 7 11.69 -33.92 -20.11
CA LEU A 7 10.74 -33.47 -21.14
C LEU A 7 9.92 -32.30 -20.59
N GLN A 8 9.58 -31.33 -21.43
CA GLN A 8 8.76 -30.18 -21.05
C GLN A 8 7.40 -30.61 -20.45
N THR A 9 6.84 -31.72 -20.94
CA THR A 9 5.59 -32.32 -20.44
C THR A 9 5.64 -32.82 -18.99
N LEU A 10 6.80 -32.75 -18.33
CA LEU A 10 6.93 -33.01 -16.88
C LEU A 10 6.51 -31.80 -16.02
N LEU A 11 6.31 -30.64 -16.64
CA LEU A 11 5.97 -29.37 -15.99
C LEU A 11 4.48 -29.05 -16.22
N ASP A 12 3.65 -29.27 -15.19
CA ASP A 12 2.23 -28.92 -15.17
C ASP A 12 2.06 -27.43 -14.81
N THR A 13 1.23 -26.70 -15.56
CA THR A 13 0.88 -25.29 -15.31
C THR A 13 0.29 -25.01 -13.92
N LYS A 14 -0.33 -26.01 -13.28
CA LYS A 14 -0.83 -25.96 -11.90
C LYS A 14 0.27 -26.21 -10.85
N GLY A 15 1.43 -26.69 -11.27
CA GLY A 15 2.56 -27.07 -10.42
C GLY A 15 3.65 -26.00 -10.31
N VAL A 16 4.60 -26.26 -9.41
CA VAL A 16 5.85 -25.50 -9.29
C VAL A 16 6.98 -26.50 -9.07
N TYR A 17 8.06 -26.37 -9.84
CA TYR A 17 9.09 -27.40 -9.97
C TYR A 17 10.47 -26.82 -9.67
N ILE A 18 11.33 -27.62 -9.03
CA ILE A 18 12.73 -27.28 -8.80
C ILE A 18 13.59 -28.24 -9.61
N LEU A 19 14.35 -27.70 -10.56
CA LEU A 19 15.33 -28.44 -11.33
C LEU A 19 16.73 -28.15 -10.79
N ASP A 20 17.32 -29.16 -10.16
CA ASP A 20 18.66 -29.11 -9.58
C ASP A 20 19.71 -29.61 -10.59
N CYS A 21 20.54 -28.70 -11.11
CA CYS A 21 21.68 -29.01 -11.99
C CYS A 21 23.04 -28.87 -11.26
N LEU A 22 23.09 -29.02 -9.94
CA LEU A 22 24.26 -28.84 -9.05
C LEU A 22 24.81 -27.40 -8.99
N SER A 23 25.29 -26.84 -10.10
CA SER A 23 25.74 -25.44 -10.23
C SER A 23 24.57 -24.48 -10.40
N ASP A 24 23.48 -24.92 -11.02
CA ASP A 24 22.35 -24.06 -11.34
C ASP A 24 21.08 -24.72 -10.83
N VAL A 25 20.39 -24.06 -9.92
CA VAL A 25 19.10 -24.52 -9.36
C VAL A 25 18.02 -23.63 -9.95
N PHE A 26 17.15 -24.22 -10.76
CA PHE A 26 16.08 -23.48 -11.42
C PHE A 26 14.75 -23.73 -10.71
N ILE A 27 13.98 -22.68 -10.50
CA ILE A 27 12.63 -22.74 -9.93
C ILE A 27 11.66 -22.35 -11.03
N TRP A 28 10.93 -23.32 -11.59
CA TRP A 28 9.93 -23.10 -12.63
C TRP A 28 8.55 -22.98 -12.01
N ILE A 29 7.84 -21.89 -12.33
CA ILE A 29 6.56 -21.53 -11.71
C ILE A 29 5.45 -21.56 -12.76
N GLY A 30 4.54 -22.53 -12.62
CA GLY A 30 3.36 -22.66 -13.48
C GLY A 30 2.40 -21.48 -13.36
N ARG A 31 1.84 -21.05 -14.49
CA ARG A 31 0.92 -19.92 -14.66
C ARG A 31 -0.38 -20.09 -13.88
N LYS A 32 -0.93 -21.30 -13.83
CA LYS A 32 -2.12 -21.66 -13.03
C LYS A 32 -1.78 -22.17 -11.61
N SER A 33 -0.51 -22.13 -11.18
CA SER A 33 -0.12 -22.69 -9.88
C SER A 33 -0.58 -21.85 -8.69
N PRO A 34 -1.01 -22.45 -7.55
CA PRO A 34 -1.52 -21.67 -6.41
C PRO A 34 -0.46 -20.75 -5.78
N ARG A 35 -0.82 -19.51 -5.45
CA ARG A 35 0.11 -18.48 -4.90
C ARG A 35 0.96 -18.98 -3.71
N LEU A 36 0.40 -19.81 -2.82
CA LEU A 36 1.10 -20.43 -1.70
C LEU A 36 2.21 -21.42 -2.14
N VAL A 37 1.98 -22.20 -3.19
CA VAL A 37 2.95 -23.17 -3.72
C VAL A 37 4.12 -22.44 -4.40
N ARG A 38 3.83 -21.33 -5.10
CA ARG A 38 4.87 -20.44 -5.66
C ARG A 38 5.82 -19.94 -4.58
N ALA A 39 5.27 -19.40 -3.48
CA ALA A 39 6.05 -18.89 -2.35
C ALA A 39 6.86 -19.99 -1.65
N ALA A 40 6.28 -21.18 -1.47
CA ALA A 40 6.96 -22.33 -0.86
C ALA A 40 8.16 -22.80 -1.69
N ALA A 41 8.00 -22.92 -3.02
CA ALA A 41 9.07 -23.35 -3.92
C ALA A 41 10.20 -22.34 -4.03
N LEU A 42 9.90 -21.02 -4.04
CA LEU A 42 10.91 -19.96 -4.02
C LEU A 42 11.81 -20.07 -2.78
N LYS A 43 11.22 -20.28 -1.61
CA LYS A 43 11.98 -20.51 -0.37
C LYS A 43 12.76 -21.83 -0.40
N LEU A 44 12.14 -22.91 -0.89
CA LEU A 44 12.78 -24.21 -0.97
C LEU A 44 14.00 -24.21 -1.91
N GLY A 45 13.94 -23.55 -3.07
CA GLY A 45 15.07 -23.48 -4.00
C GLY A 45 16.26 -22.69 -3.46
N GLN A 46 16.02 -21.69 -2.60
CA GLN A 46 17.07 -20.99 -1.84
C GLN A 46 17.71 -21.92 -0.80
N GLU A 47 16.91 -22.63 0.00
CA GLU A 47 17.41 -23.54 1.05
C GLU A 47 18.09 -24.80 0.44
N VAL A 48 17.68 -25.26 -0.74
CA VAL A 48 18.35 -26.35 -1.48
C VAL A 48 19.79 -25.99 -1.87
N CYS A 49 20.14 -24.70 -1.90
CA CYS A 49 21.51 -24.22 -2.08
C CYS A 49 22.32 -24.05 -0.78
N THR A 50 21.66 -23.88 0.37
CA THR A 50 22.32 -23.77 1.69
C THR A 50 22.52 -25.14 2.34
N MET A 51 21.58 -26.07 2.16
CA MET A 51 21.57 -27.38 2.82
C MET A 51 22.43 -28.46 2.14
N LEU A 52 22.85 -28.26 0.90
CA LEU A 52 23.60 -29.25 0.10
C LEU A 52 24.98 -28.71 -0.30
N HIS A 53 25.98 -29.59 -0.33
CA HIS A 53 27.34 -29.23 -0.71
C HIS A 53 27.40 -28.88 -2.21
N ARG A 54 27.63 -27.59 -2.51
CA ARG A 54 27.63 -27.03 -3.88
C ARG A 54 28.85 -26.15 -4.14
N PRO A 55 29.20 -25.87 -5.41
CA PRO A 55 30.20 -24.86 -5.76
C PRO A 55 29.81 -23.47 -5.25
N LYS A 56 30.79 -22.63 -4.88
CA LYS A 56 30.55 -21.25 -4.40
C LYS A 56 29.87 -20.33 -5.43
N HIS A 57 29.90 -20.70 -6.70
CA HIS A 57 29.25 -19.97 -7.80
C HIS A 57 27.85 -20.53 -8.12
N ALA A 58 27.28 -21.40 -7.27
CA ALA A 58 25.97 -21.98 -7.56
C ALA A 58 24.87 -20.90 -7.52
N THR A 59 24.00 -20.87 -8.53
CA THR A 59 22.97 -19.83 -8.68
C THR A 59 21.56 -20.41 -8.55
N VAL A 60 20.63 -19.62 -8.01
CA VAL A 60 19.20 -19.91 -8.00
C VAL A 60 18.51 -19.00 -9.01
N THR A 61 17.94 -19.58 -10.06
CA THR A 61 17.29 -18.83 -11.16
C THR A 61 15.79 -19.13 -11.22
N ARG A 62 14.97 -18.09 -11.03
CA ARG A 62 13.51 -18.18 -11.19
C ARG A 62 13.14 -18.15 -12.67
N ASN A 63 12.26 -19.07 -13.08
CA ASN A 63 11.63 -19.12 -14.39
C ASN A 63 10.11 -19.11 -14.18
N LEU A 64 9.37 -18.33 -14.96
CA LEU A 64 7.90 -18.39 -14.98
C LEU A 64 7.47 -19.13 -16.26
N GLU A 65 6.33 -19.81 -16.22
CA GLU A 65 5.80 -20.53 -17.37
C GLU A 65 5.54 -19.63 -18.58
N GLY A 66 6.27 -19.91 -19.67
CA GLY A 66 6.27 -19.13 -20.91
C GLY A 66 7.31 -18.01 -20.97
N THR A 67 8.10 -17.78 -19.91
CA THR A 67 9.21 -16.81 -19.90
C THR A 67 10.53 -17.42 -19.44
N GLU A 68 10.71 -18.72 -19.65
CA GLU A 68 11.88 -19.45 -19.18
C GLU A 68 13.16 -19.04 -19.92
N CYS A 69 14.26 -18.93 -19.17
CA CYS A 69 15.54 -18.58 -19.75
C CYS A 69 16.12 -19.73 -20.60
N GLN A 70 16.88 -19.38 -21.63
CA GLN A 70 17.48 -20.36 -22.55
C GLN A 70 18.34 -21.41 -21.83
N VAL A 71 18.99 -21.03 -20.72
CA VAL A 71 19.79 -21.96 -19.90
C VAL A 71 18.91 -23.00 -19.21
N PHE A 72 17.70 -22.66 -18.78
CA PHE A 72 16.72 -23.61 -18.25
C PHE A 72 16.17 -24.50 -19.36
N LYS A 73 15.69 -23.91 -20.47
CA LYS A 73 15.15 -24.67 -21.62
C LYS A 73 16.16 -25.71 -22.13
N SER A 74 17.46 -25.36 -22.15
CA SER A 74 18.56 -26.27 -22.56
C SER A 74 18.72 -27.55 -21.73
N LYS A 75 18.09 -27.64 -20.54
CA LYS A 75 18.13 -28.84 -19.70
C LYS A 75 17.09 -29.90 -20.10
N PHE A 76 16.14 -29.54 -20.95
CA PHE A 76 15.06 -30.39 -21.42
C PHE A 76 15.28 -30.79 -22.88
N GLN A 77 14.84 -31.98 -23.25
CA GLN A 77 14.83 -32.43 -24.63
C GLN A 77 13.57 -31.90 -25.33
N ASN A 78 13.75 -31.35 -26.54
CA ASN A 78 12.68 -30.89 -27.44
C ASN A 78 11.69 -29.95 -26.73
N TRP A 79 12.21 -28.88 -26.13
CA TRP A 79 11.39 -27.81 -25.56
C TRP A 79 10.80 -26.99 -26.71
N ASP A 80 9.52 -27.21 -27.01
CA ASP A 80 8.77 -26.51 -28.06
C ASP A 80 7.82 -25.50 -27.41
N ASP A 81 7.90 -24.23 -27.80
CA ASP A 81 7.14 -23.13 -27.21
C ASP A 81 5.68 -23.08 -27.73
N VAL A 82 4.92 -24.16 -27.51
CA VAL A 82 3.53 -24.33 -27.96
C VAL A 82 2.61 -24.61 -26.78
N LEU A 83 1.86 -23.58 -26.36
CA LEU A 83 0.89 -23.65 -25.26
C LEU A 83 -0.33 -24.52 -25.60
N LYS A 84 -0.75 -25.36 -24.66
CA LYS A 84 -2.07 -26.00 -24.59
C LYS A 84 -2.60 -25.89 -23.17
N VAL A 85 -3.91 -25.69 -23.01
CA VAL A 85 -4.51 -25.22 -21.76
C VAL A 85 -5.62 -26.16 -21.25
N ASP A 86 -5.80 -26.22 -19.90
CA ASP A 86 -7.05 -26.47 -19.11
C ASP A 86 -7.20 -27.81 -18.34
N TYR A 87 -7.95 -27.97 -17.21
CA TYR A 87 -8.49 -27.05 -16.14
C TYR A 87 -8.96 -27.68 -14.78
N THR A 88 -9.66 -28.83 -14.71
CA THR A 88 -10.51 -29.46 -13.60
C THR A 88 -9.90 -29.74 -12.19
N ARG A 89 -10.66 -30.21 -11.15
CA ARG A 89 -12.12 -30.55 -10.95
C ARG A 89 -12.56 -30.14 -9.53
N ALA A 90 -13.87 -30.03 -9.32
CA ALA A 90 -14.49 -29.63 -8.05
C ALA A 90 -14.48 -30.70 -6.94
N ALA A 91 -14.72 -30.21 -5.70
CA ALA A 91 -15.48 -30.82 -4.59
C ALA A 91 -15.00 -32.14 -3.90
N GLU A 92 -15.56 -32.34 -2.70
CA GLU A 92 -15.61 -33.57 -1.88
C GLU A 92 -14.30 -34.17 -1.32
N SER A 93 -13.94 -33.74 -0.12
CA SER A 93 -13.28 -34.60 0.90
C SER A 93 -13.76 -34.19 2.30
N VAL A 94 -14.96 -34.60 2.71
CA VAL A 94 -15.28 -35.88 3.39
C VAL A 94 -15.21 -35.76 4.91
N GLU A 95 -16.31 -36.17 5.54
CA GLU A 95 -16.55 -36.19 6.98
C GLU A 95 -15.73 -37.23 7.74
N GLN A 96 -16.00 -37.33 9.05
CA GLN A 96 -15.42 -38.24 10.06
C GLN A 96 -14.10 -37.71 10.68
N GLN A 97 -13.89 -37.78 12.00
CA GLN A 97 -14.48 -38.70 12.97
C GLN A 97 -15.13 -38.03 14.20
N GLN A 98 -16.02 -38.79 14.83
CA GLN A 98 -16.81 -38.40 16.00
C GLN A 98 -16.02 -38.52 17.31
N GLY A 99 -16.37 -37.66 18.27
CA GLY A 99 -16.71 -38.09 19.63
C GLY A 99 -15.57 -38.47 20.60
N LEU A 100 -15.26 -37.54 21.51
CA LEU A 100 -14.81 -37.88 22.86
C LEU A 100 -15.34 -36.82 23.85
N GLN A 101 -16.43 -37.15 24.56
CA GLN A 101 -16.90 -36.36 25.69
C GLN A 101 -15.89 -36.45 26.86
N GLY A 102 -15.81 -35.39 27.67
CA GLY A 102 -15.22 -35.49 29.01
C GLY A 102 -13.86 -34.83 29.21
N LYS A 103 -13.77 -33.51 29.03
CA LYS A 103 -12.73 -32.69 29.72
C LYS A 103 -13.14 -31.26 30.09
N VAL A 104 -14.45 -30.99 30.22
CA VAL A 104 -14.98 -29.75 30.82
C VAL A 104 -14.75 -29.75 32.35
N LYS A 105 -13.47 -29.70 32.76
CA LYS A 105 -13.01 -29.40 34.13
C LYS A 105 -11.51 -29.11 34.25
N LYS A 106 -10.83 -28.70 33.17
CA LYS A 106 -9.47 -28.11 33.23
C LYS A 106 -9.33 -26.74 32.55
N ASP A 107 -10.24 -26.38 31.65
CA ASP A 107 -10.21 -25.07 30.97
C ASP A 107 -10.89 -23.94 31.77
N ALA A 108 -11.48 -24.26 32.93
CA ALA A 108 -12.04 -23.27 33.86
C ALA A 108 -10.98 -22.66 34.80
N GLU A 109 -9.86 -23.36 35.05
CA GLU A 109 -8.80 -22.95 35.99
C GLU A 109 -7.58 -22.33 35.30
N LYS A 110 -7.62 -22.20 33.97
CA LYS A 110 -6.65 -21.44 33.14
C LYS A 110 -7.22 -20.14 32.57
N LYS A 111 -8.34 -19.66 33.10
CA LYS A 111 -9.05 -18.47 32.61
C LYS A 111 -8.60 -17.14 33.23
N ASP A 112 -7.65 -17.16 34.17
CA ASP A 112 -7.23 -15.99 34.96
C ASP A 112 -5.74 -15.61 34.77
N GLU A 113 -5.04 -16.27 33.85
CA GLU A 113 -3.80 -15.71 33.29
C GLU A 113 -4.18 -14.66 32.25
N MET A 114 -4.05 -13.39 32.62
CA MET A 114 -4.21 -12.25 31.72
C MET A 114 -3.17 -12.33 30.58
N LYS A 115 -3.53 -13.00 29.49
CA LYS A 115 -2.65 -13.21 28.33
C LYS A 115 -2.24 -11.86 27.76
N ALA A 116 -0.94 -11.66 27.62
CA ALA A 116 -0.35 -10.52 26.94
C ALA A 116 0.33 -11.01 25.67
N ASP A 117 -0.13 -10.57 24.50
CA ASP A 117 0.55 -10.83 23.24
C ASP A 117 1.44 -9.64 22.89
N LEU A 118 2.75 -9.84 23.01
CA LEU A 118 3.78 -8.84 22.72
C LEU A 118 4.53 -9.15 21.42
N THR A 119 4.10 -10.14 20.64
CA THR A 119 4.90 -10.75 19.56
C THR A 119 5.40 -9.74 18.53
N ALA A 120 4.54 -8.79 18.15
CA ALA A 120 4.85 -7.74 17.17
C ALA A 120 6.10 -6.91 17.52
N LEU A 121 6.35 -6.66 18.82
CA LEU A 121 7.50 -5.88 19.30
C LEU A 121 8.86 -6.51 18.96
N PHE A 122 8.91 -7.84 18.78
CA PHE A 122 10.15 -8.57 18.57
C PHE A 122 10.38 -9.01 17.11
N LEU A 123 9.34 -8.89 16.27
CA LEU A 123 9.47 -9.09 14.83
C LEU A 123 10.43 -8.05 14.24
N PRO A 124 11.21 -8.41 13.20
CA PRO A 124 12.02 -7.44 12.47
C PRO A 124 11.12 -6.40 11.78
N ARG A 125 11.60 -5.17 11.66
CA ARG A 125 10.97 -4.16 10.79
C ARG A 125 10.91 -4.72 9.37
N GLN A 126 9.76 -4.60 8.71
CA GLN A 126 9.68 -4.96 7.29
C GLN A 126 10.61 -4.03 6.48
N PRO A 127 11.36 -4.57 5.50
CA PRO A 127 12.12 -3.72 4.59
C PRO A 127 11.14 -2.86 3.77
N PRO A 128 11.55 -1.65 3.34
CA PRO A 128 10.78 -0.93 2.34
C PRO A 128 10.77 -1.70 1.02
N MET A 129 9.66 -1.60 0.28
CA MET A 129 9.55 -2.12 -1.08
C MET A 129 10.48 -1.32 -1.99
N VAL A 130 11.27 -2.01 -2.81
CA VAL A 130 12.17 -1.35 -3.77
C VAL A 130 11.37 -0.73 -4.92
N LEU A 131 11.90 0.35 -5.52
CA LEU A 131 11.20 1.08 -6.59
C LEU A 131 10.73 0.16 -7.71
N THR A 132 11.59 -0.73 -8.21
CA THR A 132 11.26 -1.67 -9.30
C THR A 132 10.15 -2.68 -8.94
N GLU A 133 10.01 -3.05 -7.67
CA GLU A 133 8.92 -3.92 -7.20
C GLU A 133 7.60 -3.14 -7.12
N ALA A 134 7.67 -1.89 -6.66
CA ALA A 134 6.52 -0.99 -6.63
C ALA A 134 6.01 -0.63 -8.04
N GLU A 135 6.94 -0.43 -8.99
CA GLU A 135 6.65 -0.23 -10.41
C GLU A 135 6.01 -1.48 -11.03
N GLN A 136 6.59 -2.67 -10.84
CA GLN A 136 6.01 -3.92 -11.32
C GLN A 136 4.59 -4.14 -10.77
N MET A 137 4.37 -3.93 -9.47
CA MET A 137 3.03 -4.07 -8.88
C MET A 137 2.03 -3.01 -9.38
N MET A 138 2.52 -1.81 -9.73
CA MET A 138 1.72 -0.76 -10.33
C MET A 138 1.33 -1.12 -11.77
N GLU A 139 2.24 -1.69 -12.55
CA GLU A 139 1.96 -2.20 -13.89
C GLU A 139 0.94 -3.35 -13.83
N GLU A 140 1.18 -4.40 -13.02
CA GLU A 140 0.29 -5.55 -12.84
C GLU A 140 -1.15 -5.13 -12.47
N TRP A 141 -1.34 -4.18 -11.55
CA TRP A 141 -2.68 -3.74 -11.15
C TRP A 141 -3.38 -2.79 -12.13
N ASN A 142 -2.64 -2.17 -13.05
CA ASN A 142 -3.21 -1.34 -14.12
C ASN A 142 -3.36 -2.10 -15.44
N GLU A 143 -2.68 -3.24 -15.63
CA GLU A 143 -2.91 -4.16 -16.76
C GLU A 143 -4.34 -4.73 -16.72
N ASP A 144 -4.81 -5.12 -15.53
CA ASP A 144 -6.20 -5.56 -15.32
C ASP A 144 -7.25 -4.43 -15.45
N LEU A 145 -6.86 -3.15 -15.42
CA LEU A 145 -7.80 -2.01 -15.32
C LEU A 145 -8.34 -1.58 -16.70
N ASP A 146 -9.52 -2.08 -17.06
CA ASP A 146 -10.24 -1.74 -18.29
C ASP A 146 -10.81 -0.31 -18.28
N GLY A 147 -11.24 0.20 -17.12
CA GLY A 147 -11.75 1.58 -17.03
C GLY A 147 -11.95 2.10 -15.62
N MET A 148 -11.88 3.43 -15.46
CA MET A 148 -12.07 4.12 -14.18
C MET A 148 -12.93 5.39 -14.35
N GLU A 149 -14.12 5.41 -13.72
CA GLU A 149 -15.00 6.58 -13.67
C GLU A 149 -14.97 7.27 -12.31
N GLY A 150 -14.56 8.54 -12.27
CA GLY A 150 -14.52 9.36 -11.06
C GLY A 150 -15.79 10.17 -10.81
N PHE A 151 -16.16 10.34 -9.55
CA PHE A 151 -17.26 11.16 -9.09
C PHE A 151 -16.88 11.91 -7.80
N VAL A 152 -17.44 13.11 -7.61
CA VAL A 152 -17.22 13.94 -6.40
C VAL A 152 -18.56 14.43 -5.85
N LEU A 153 -18.66 14.51 -4.52
CA LEU A 153 -19.87 14.94 -3.81
C LEU A 153 -20.07 16.46 -3.90
N GLU A 154 -21.01 16.89 -4.74
CA GLU A 154 -21.38 18.30 -4.89
C GLU A 154 -22.76 18.58 -4.26
N GLY A 155 -22.75 19.30 -3.14
CA GLY A 155 -23.95 19.64 -2.38
C GLY A 155 -24.61 18.42 -1.74
N LYS A 156 -25.52 17.76 -2.48
CA LYS A 156 -26.29 16.59 -2.04
C LYS A 156 -26.30 15.43 -3.06
N LYS A 157 -25.47 15.50 -4.11
CA LYS A 157 -25.40 14.49 -5.18
C LYS A 157 -23.95 14.30 -5.61
N PHE A 158 -23.62 13.10 -6.07
CA PHE A 158 -22.36 12.87 -6.76
C PHE A 158 -22.48 13.35 -8.21
N ALA A 159 -21.52 14.16 -8.65
CA ALA A 159 -21.33 14.59 -10.03
C ALA A 159 -20.09 13.90 -10.61
N ARG A 160 -20.01 13.71 -11.94
CA ARG A 160 -18.81 13.16 -12.59
C ARG A 160 -17.62 14.11 -12.33
N LEU A 161 -16.50 13.53 -11.91
CA LEU A 161 -15.22 14.22 -11.79
C LEU A 161 -14.56 14.24 -13.18
N PRO A 162 -14.01 15.37 -13.65
CA PRO A 162 -13.22 15.41 -14.87
C PRO A 162 -11.96 14.53 -14.75
N GLU A 163 -11.54 13.92 -15.85
CA GLU A 163 -10.42 12.96 -15.87
C GLU A 163 -9.07 13.66 -15.66
N GLU A 164 -8.96 14.93 -16.07
CA GLU A 164 -7.83 15.82 -15.80
C GLU A 164 -7.65 16.14 -14.30
N GLU A 165 -8.63 15.85 -13.45
CA GLU A 165 -8.56 16.02 -12.00
C GLU A 165 -8.36 14.68 -11.25
N PHE A 166 -8.15 13.58 -11.96
CA PHE A 166 -7.84 12.30 -11.31
C PHE A 166 -6.48 12.41 -10.60
N GLY A 167 -6.42 12.00 -9.33
CA GLY A 167 -5.28 12.22 -8.45
C GLY A 167 -5.39 13.47 -7.56
N HIS A 168 -6.35 14.37 -7.82
CA HIS A 168 -6.57 15.59 -7.01
C HIS A 168 -7.72 15.44 -6.01
N PHE A 169 -7.35 15.28 -4.74
CA PHE A 169 -8.28 15.09 -3.61
C PHE A 169 -8.32 16.32 -2.71
N HIS A 170 -9.46 16.56 -2.05
CA HIS A 170 -9.66 17.71 -1.16
C HIS A 170 -10.10 17.28 0.24
N THR A 171 -9.50 17.84 1.30
CA THR A 171 -9.73 17.39 2.70
C THR A 171 -11.19 17.46 3.15
N GLN A 172 -12.04 18.31 2.56
CA GLN A 172 -13.45 18.48 2.94
C GLN A 172 -14.46 17.77 2.03
N ASP A 173 -14.00 17.10 0.97
CA ASP A 173 -14.88 16.45 -0.01
C ASP A 173 -14.83 14.92 0.07
N CYS A 174 -15.80 14.27 -0.59
CA CYS A 174 -15.87 12.81 -0.75
C CYS A 174 -15.84 12.47 -2.23
N TYR A 175 -15.08 11.45 -2.57
CA TYR A 175 -14.84 11.01 -3.94
C TYR A 175 -15.23 9.53 -4.08
N VAL A 176 -15.66 9.16 -5.28
CA VAL A 176 -16.05 7.78 -5.62
C VAL A 176 -15.42 7.45 -6.96
N PHE A 177 -14.64 6.39 -7.03
CA PHE A 177 -14.10 5.86 -8.29
C PHE A 177 -14.68 4.47 -8.53
N LEU A 178 -15.38 4.30 -9.66
CA LEU A 178 -15.82 3.00 -10.16
C LEU A 178 -14.74 2.48 -11.10
N CYS A 179 -14.01 1.46 -10.68
CA CYS A 179 -13.00 0.78 -11.50
C CYS A 179 -13.56 -0.54 -12.02
N ARG A 180 -13.51 -0.78 -13.33
CA ARG A 180 -13.78 -2.08 -13.96
C ARG A 180 -12.45 -2.78 -14.19
N TYR A 181 -12.31 -3.98 -13.64
CA TYR A 181 -11.17 -4.85 -13.89
C TYR A 181 -11.59 -6.03 -14.74
N TRP A 182 -10.76 -6.38 -15.72
CA TRP A 182 -10.87 -7.65 -16.42
C TRP A 182 -10.58 -8.81 -15.45
N VAL A 183 -11.29 -9.92 -15.63
CA VAL A 183 -11.09 -11.16 -14.86
C VAL A 183 -10.90 -12.31 -15.85
N PRO A 184 -9.78 -13.04 -15.83
CA PRO A 184 -9.62 -14.22 -16.66
C PRO A 184 -10.65 -15.27 -16.28
N VAL A 185 -11.42 -15.74 -17.26
CA VAL A 185 -12.39 -16.83 -17.07
C VAL A 185 -11.64 -18.11 -16.69
N GLU A 186 -11.80 -18.54 -15.44
CA GLU A 186 -11.52 -19.91 -15.02
C GLU A 186 -12.65 -20.81 -15.53
N TYR A 187 -12.37 -21.67 -16.51
CA TYR A 187 -13.32 -22.71 -16.91
C TYR A 187 -13.10 -23.93 -16.00
N ASP A 188 -14.12 -24.74 -15.77
CA ASP A 188 -13.94 -26.13 -15.33
C ASP A 188 -13.77 -27.04 -16.57
N ASP A 189 -12.85 -28.02 -16.60
CA ASP A 189 -12.88 -29.07 -17.68
C ASP A 189 -14.19 -29.87 -17.69
N GLU A 190 -15.07 -29.73 -16.70
CA GLU A 190 -16.41 -30.34 -16.82
C GLU A 190 -17.14 -29.82 -18.06
N ASP A 191 -16.82 -28.61 -18.52
CA ASP A 191 -17.34 -28.05 -19.77
C ASP A 191 -16.44 -28.36 -20.99
N LYS A 192 -15.15 -28.69 -20.78
CA LYS A 192 -14.31 -29.29 -21.83
C LYS A 192 -14.73 -30.71 -22.19
N GLU A 193 -14.93 -31.58 -21.21
CA GLU A 193 -15.41 -32.95 -21.42
C GLU A 193 -16.77 -32.97 -22.13
N LYS A 194 -17.61 -31.93 -21.95
CA LYS A 194 -18.88 -31.78 -22.68
C LYS A 194 -18.67 -31.32 -24.13
N LYS A 195 -17.85 -30.30 -24.39
CA LYS A 195 -17.57 -29.85 -25.77
C LYS A 195 -16.86 -30.95 -26.59
N GLU A 196 -15.91 -31.69 -26.01
CA GLU A 196 -15.27 -32.82 -26.70
C GLU A 196 -16.22 -34.02 -26.97
N ARG A 197 -17.24 -34.23 -26.12
CA ARG A 197 -18.22 -35.32 -26.31
C ARG A 197 -19.28 -35.05 -27.38
N HIS A 198 -19.49 -33.80 -27.79
CA HIS A 198 -20.48 -33.45 -28.83
C HIS A 198 -19.89 -33.28 -30.24
N GLY A 199 -18.57 -33.13 -30.37
CA GLY A 199 -17.87 -32.93 -31.65
C GLY A 199 -17.77 -34.15 -32.59
N HIS A 200 -18.83 -34.97 -32.72
CA HIS A 200 -18.81 -36.12 -33.64
C HIS A 200 -20.08 -36.39 -34.47
N HIS A 201 -21.04 -35.46 -34.56
CA HIS A 201 -22.16 -35.57 -35.51
C HIS A 201 -22.50 -34.25 -36.19
N GLY A 202 -22.20 -34.17 -37.49
CA GLY A 202 -22.91 -33.35 -38.49
C GLY A 202 -22.74 -31.84 -38.36
N GLY A 203 -22.01 -31.23 -39.29
CA GLY A 203 -21.83 -29.78 -39.29
C GLY A 203 -23.10 -29.01 -39.65
N GLU A 204 -23.31 -27.93 -38.89
CA GLU A 204 -23.90 -26.65 -39.33
C GLU A 204 -23.09 -25.55 -38.62
N GLU A 205 -23.19 -24.31 -39.07
CA GLU A 205 -22.25 -23.23 -38.78
C GLU A 205 -22.07 -22.97 -37.27
N GLU A 206 -20.88 -23.29 -36.71
CA GLU A 206 -20.51 -22.89 -35.36
C GLU A 206 -20.33 -21.37 -35.33
N GLU A 207 -21.34 -20.65 -34.83
CA GLU A 207 -21.14 -19.30 -34.32
C GLU A 207 -20.02 -19.36 -33.29
N GLU A 208 -18.95 -18.59 -33.49
CA GLU A 208 -17.93 -18.38 -32.47
C GLU A 208 -18.61 -17.75 -31.25
N GLU A 209 -18.98 -18.57 -30.25
CA GLU A 209 -19.36 -18.12 -28.92
C GLU A 209 -18.22 -17.24 -28.41
N ARG A 210 -18.38 -15.92 -28.54
CA ARG A 210 -17.49 -14.94 -27.95
C ARG A 210 -17.43 -15.25 -26.47
N VAL A 211 -16.29 -15.75 -26.02
CA VAL A 211 -16.00 -15.96 -24.61
C VAL A 211 -16.23 -14.62 -23.93
N GLU A 212 -17.30 -14.50 -23.13
CA GLU A 212 -17.59 -13.25 -22.44
C GLU A 212 -16.42 -12.93 -21.52
N GLU A 213 -15.74 -11.82 -21.80
CA GLU A 213 -14.71 -11.26 -20.94
C GLU A 213 -15.34 -10.95 -19.58
N ASP A 214 -15.06 -11.82 -18.59
CA ASP A 214 -15.55 -11.59 -17.24
C ASP A 214 -14.85 -10.38 -16.62
N PHE A 215 -15.54 -9.73 -15.69
CA PHE A 215 -15.05 -8.49 -15.08
C PHE A 215 -15.60 -8.31 -13.68
N GLN A 216 -14.77 -7.70 -12.83
CA GLN A 216 -15.13 -7.29 -11.48
C GLN A 216 -15.10 -5.76 -11.40
N CYS A 217 -16.18 -5.16 -10.91
CA CYS A 217 -16.24 -3.74 -10.61
C CYS A 217 -15.88 -3.51 -9.14
N VAL A 218 -14.91 -2.64 -8.86
CA VAL A 218 -14.61 -2.19 -7.49
C VAL A 218 -14.90 -0.70 -7.38
N VAL A 219 -15.70 -0.32 -6.39
CA VAL A 219 -16.03 1.07 -6.09
C VAL A 219 -15.22 1.54 -4.89
N TYR A 220 -14.24 2.40 -5.15
CA TYR A 220 -13.45 3.06 -4.12
C TYR A 220 -14.14 4.34 -3.66
N PHE A 221 -14.68 4.33 -2.44
CA PHE A 221 -15.16 5.54 -1.78
C PHE A 221 -14.02 6.13 -0.94
N TRP A 222 -13.60 7.35 -1.24
CA TRP A 222 -12.56 8.08 -0.49
C TRP A 222 -13.17 9.25 0.28
N GLN A 223 -12.90 9.33 1.59
CA GLN A 223 -13.37 10.40 2.47
C GLN A 223 -12.20 11.29 2.94
N GLY A 224 -12.27 12.58 2.58
CA GLY A 224 -11.34 13.59 3.12
C GLY A 224 -11.44 13.70 4.64
N ARG A 225 -10.33 14.03 5.30
CA ARG A 225 -10.23 14.03 6.77
C ARG A 225 -11.22 14.97 7.47
N GLN A 226 -11.56 16.07 6.81
CA GLN A 226 -12.53 17.09 7.24
C GLN A 226 -13.91 16.92 6.58
N ALA A 227 -14.10 15.91 5.73
CA ALA A 227 -15.34 15.69 5.00
C ALA A 227 -16.42 15.04 5.89
N SER A 228 -17.67 15.46 5.69
CA SER A 228 -18.80 14.98 6.49
C SER A 228 -19.10 13.50 6.27
N ASN A 229 -19.40 12.77 7.35
CA ASN A 229 -19.89 11.39 7.30
C ASN A 229 -21.19 11.23 6.49
N MET A 230 -21.93 12.32 6.23
CA MET A 230 -23.08 12.34 5.33
C MET A 230 -22.72 11.95 3.89
N GLY A 231 -21.46 12.09 3.46
CA GLY A 231 -21.04 11.69 2.12
C GLY A 231 -21.15 10.19 1.89
N TRP A 232 -20.79 9.37 2.88
CA TRP A 232 -20.95 7.92 2.83
C TRP A 232 -22.43 7.54 2.71
N LEU A 233 -23.29 8.09 3.57
CA LEU A 233 -24.74 7.86 3.50
C LEU A 233 -25.35 8.32 2.16
N THR A 234 -24.86 9.44 1.61
CA THR A 234 -25.31 9.91 0.29
C THR A 234 -24.91 8.91 -0.80
N PHE A 235 -23.71 8.32 -0.73
CA PHE A 235 -23.25 7.31 -1.67
C PHE A 235 -24.08 6.02 -1.57
N THR A 236 -24.23 5.44 -0.38
CA THR A 236 -24.93 4.17 -0.16
C THR A 236 -26.40 4.24 -0.57
N PHE A 237 -27.07 5.37 -0.34
CA PHE A 237 -28.48 5.56 -0.74
C PHE A 237 -28.67 6.04 -2.18
N SER A 238 -27.60 6.39 -2.93
CA SER A 238 -27.72 6.88 -4.32
C SER A 238 -26.88 6.10 -5.34
N LEU A 239 -25.57 6.36 -5.44
CA LEU A 239 -24.71 5.74 -6.46
C LEU A 239 -24.56 4.23 -6.26
N GLN A 240 -24.38 3.76 -5.01
CA GLN A 240 -24.16 2.34 -4.75
C GLN A 240 -25.29 1.47 -5.33
N LYS A 241 -26.55 1.81 -5.03
CA LYS A 241 -27.73 1.09 -5.57
C LYS A 241 -27.82 1.11 -7.09
N LYS A 242 -27.31 2.16 -7.75
CA LYS A 242 -27.24 2.22 -9.21
C LYS A 242 -26.18 1.28 -9.75
N PHE A 243 -24.98 1.29 -9.16
CA PHE A 243 -23.90 0.38 -9.55
C PHE A 243 -24.25 -1.08 -9.27
N GLU A 244 -24.89 -1.40 -8.13
CA GLU A 244 -25.40 -2.75 -7.82
C GLU A 244 -26.45 -3.22 -8.84
N SER A 245 -27.28 -2.31 -9.35
CA SER A 245 -28.27 -2.60 -10.40
C SER A 245 -27.68 -2.71 -11.80
N LEU A 246 -26.50 -2.12 -12.06
CA LEU A 246 -25.79 -2.21 -13.34
C LEU A 246 -24.84 -3.40 -13.39
N PHE A 247 -24.29 -3.81 -12.24
CA PHE A 247 -23.31 -4.90 -12.12
C PHE A 247 -23.72 -5.92 -11.02
N PRO A 248 -24.85 -6.62 -11.17
CA PRO A 248 -25.34 -7.54 -10.13
C PRO A 248 -24.33 -8.66 -9.84
N GLY A 249 -23.98 -8.85 -8.57
CA GLY A 249 -23.03 -9.89 -8.14
C GLY A 249 -21.55 -9.59 -8.44
N LYS A 250 -21.24 -8.57 -9.24
CA LYS A 250 -19.89 -8.20 -9.70
C LYS A 250 -19.33 -6.92 -9.07
N LEU A 251 -19.97 -6.42 -8.02
CA LEU A 251 -19.61 -5.15 -7.37
C LEU A 251 -18.99 -5.37 -5.99
N GLU A 252 -17.74 -4.96 -5.82
CA GLU A 252 -17.09 -4.74 -4.52
C GLU A 252 -17.15 -3.25 -4.16
N VAL A 253 -17.31 -2.93 -2.88
CA VAL A 253 -17.28 -1.54 -2.37
C VAL A 253 -16.23 -1.41 -1.29
N VAL A 254 -15.19 -0.62 -1.56
CA VAL A 254 -14.06 -0.38 -0.67
C VAL A 254 -14.13 1.04 -0.14
N ARG A 255 -14.39 1.20 1.16
CA ARG A 255 -14.41 2.50 1.84
C ARG A 255 -13.04 2.81 2.43
N MET A 256 -12.48 3.97 2.08
CA MET A 256 -11.19 4.48 2.56
C MET A 256 -11.33 5.90 3.10
N THR A 257 -10.42 6.23 3.99
CA THR A 257 -10.20 7.58 4.54
C THR A 257 -8.87 8.11 4.04
N GLN A 258 -8.73 9.44 4.01
CA GLN A 258 -7.47 10.13 3.72
C GLN A 258 -6.29 9.51 4.50
N GLN A 259 -5.21 9.18 3.79
CA GLN A 259 -3.99 8.53 4.30
C GLN A 259 -4.22 7.13 4.90
N GLN A 260 -5.33 6.48 4.55
CA GLN A 260 -5.63 5.07 4.82
C GLN A 260 -6.14 4.39 3.53
N GLU A 261 -5.59 4.81 2.38
CA GLU A 261 -5.84 4.20 1.08
C GLU A 261 -5.14 2.85 0.96
N ASN A 262 -5.73 1.92 0.20
CA ASN A 262 -5.04 0.68 -0.15
C ASN A 262 -4.09 0.89 -1.34
N LEU A 263 -3.06 0.04 -1.42
CA LEU A 263 -2.01 0.13 -2.44
C LEU A 263 -2.54 0.00 -3.88
N LYS A 264 -3.57 -0.82 -4.12
CA LYS A 264 -4.16 -0.98 -5.47
C LYS A 264 -4.77 0.34 -5.94
N PHE A 265 -5.58 0.98 -5.11
CA PHE A 265 -6.15 2.29 -5.41
C PHE A 265 -5.08 3.35 -5.68
N LEU A 266 -4.04 3.43 -4.84
CA LEU A 266 -2.94 4.39 -5.02
C LEU A 266 -2.18 4.17 -6.34
N SER A 267 -2.05 2.91 -6.79
CA SER A 267 -1.34 2.55 -8.02
C SER A 267 -1.92 3.19 -9.29
N HIS A 268 -3.24 3.42 -9.35
CA HIS A 268 -3.90 3.99 -10.52
C HIS A 268 -3.55 5.47 -10.75
N PHE A 269 -3.06 6.15 -9.72
CA PHE A 269 -2.63 7.55 -9.79
C PHE A 269 -1.13 7.70 -10.10
N LYS A 270 -0.39 6.60 -10.29
CA LYS A 270 1.01 6.60 -10.74
C LYS A 270 1.91 7.56 -9.96
N ARG A 271 1.86 7.49 -8.62
CA ARG A 271 2.53 8.36 -7.62
C ARG A 271 2.04 9.81 -7.58
N LYS A 272 1.18 10.25 -8.50
CA LYS A 272 0.56 11.59 -8.53
C LYS A 272 -0.73 11.61 -7.69
N PHE A 273 -0.60 11.36 -6.39
CA PHE A 273 -1.70 11.42 -5.42
C PHE A 273 -1.60 12.72 -4.59
N ILE A 274 -2.37 13.74 -4.97
CA ILE A 274 -2.33 15.09 -4.39
C ILE A 274 -3.52 15.30 -3.45
N VAL A 275 -3.25 15.78 -2.23
CA VAL A 275 -4.28 16.11 -1.23
C VAL A 275 -4.22 17.60 -0.89
N HIS A 276 -5.16 18.36 -1.44
CA HIS A 276 -5.38 19.78 -1.17
C HIS A 276 -6.19 20.00 0.11
N LYS A 277 -5.90 21.08 0.82
CA LYS A 277 -6.68 21.54 1.97
C LYS A 277 -7.93 22.29 1.51
N GLY A 278 -9.02 22.09 2.24
CA GLY A 278 -10.29 22.78 1.99
C GLY A 278 -11.16 21.99 1.03
N LYS A 279 -11.84 22.71 0.13
CA LYS A 279 -12.92 22.19 -0.70
C LYS A 279 -12.73 22.55 -2.18
N ARG A 280 -12.92 21.57 -3.07
CA ARG A 280 -12.59 21.64 -4.51
C ARG A 280 -13.07 22.88 -5.26
N LYS A 281 -14.31 23.31 -4.98
CA LYS A 281 -14.97 24.46 -5.64
C LYS A 281 -15.07 25.71 -4.75
N GLN A 282 -14.32 25.75 -3.64
CA GLN A 282 -14.25 26.97 -2.82
C GLN A 282 -13.33 27.98 -3.49
N LYS A 283 -13.78 29.23 -3.62
CA LYS A 283 -12.86 30.33 -3.92
C LYS A 283 -11.93 30.50 -2.71
N ILE A 284 -10.66 30.17 -2.91
CA ILE A 284 -9.60 30.43 -1.95
C ILE A 284 -9.03 31.81 -2.32
N ASP A 285 -8.83 32.67 -1.34
CA ASP A 285 -8.11 33.93 -1.53
C ASP A 285 -6.69 33.65 -2.06
N ALA A 286 -6.03 34.65 -2.68
CA ALA A 286 -4.68 34.51 -3.22
C ALA A 286 -3.63 34.36 -2.11
N GLN A 287 -3.58 33.17 -1.49
CA GLN A 287 -2.72 32.83 -0.35
C GLN A 287 -1.66 31.80 -0.77
N PRO A 288 -0.40 31.95 -0.33
CA PRO A 288 0.64 30.97 -0.61
C PRO A 288 0.33 29.58 -0.02
N SER A 289 0.65 28.52 -0.78
CA SER A 289 0.39 27.13 -0.38
C SER A 289 1.62 26.24 -0.56
N LEU A 290 2.00 25.56 0.52
CA LEU A 290 3.10 24.61 0.57
C LEU A 290 2.58 23.17 0.53
N TYR A 291 3.18 22.36 -0.34
CA TYR A 291 2.94 20.92 -0.48
C TYR A 291 4.21 20.15 -0.15
N HIS A 292 4.09 19.03 0.56
CA HIS A 292 5.18 18.15 0.93
C HIS A 292 5.00 16.80 0.24
N ILE A 293 5.98 16.43 -0.59
CA ILE A 293 6.04 15.16 -1.31
C ILE A 293 6.80 14.18 -0.44
N ARG A 294 6.20 13.04 -0.11
CA ARG A 294 6.84 12.03 0.74
C ARG A 294 6.41 10.62 0.38
N THR A 295 7.37 9.71 0.44
CA THR A 295 7.24 8.28 0.17
C THR A 295 7.46 7.49 1.45
N ASN A 296 6.43 6.83 1.96
CA ASN A 296 6.50 6.01 3.18
C ASN A 296 6.61 4.52 2.83
N GLY A 297 7.81 3.95 2.89
CA GLY A 297 8.03 2.50 2.81
C GLY A 297 7.83 1.83 1.44
N SER A 298 7.08 2.43 0.52
CA SER A 298 6.94 2.01 -0.89
C SER A 298 6.63 3.22 -1.75
N ALA A 299 7.12 3.25 -3.00
CA ALA A 299 6.74 4.27 -3.98
C ALA A 299 5.22 4.26 -4.29
N LEU A 300 4.52 3.15 -4.07
CA LEU A 300 3.05 3.11 -4.13
C LEU A 300 2.38 4.03 -3.09
N CYS A 301 3.06 4.32 -1.97
CA CYS A 301 2.60 5.19 -0.90
C CYS A 301 3.04 6.65 -1.05
N THR A 302 3.65 7.04 -2.19
CA THR A 302 4.01 8.44 -2.45
C THR A 302 2.75 9.33 -2.45
N ARG A 303 2.75 10.38 -1.64
CA ARG A 303 1.68 11.38 -1.62
C ARG A 303 2.25 12.79 -1.63
N THR A 304 1.49 13.72 -2.21
CA THR A 304 1.77 15.17 -2.20
C THR A 304 0.69 15.87 -1.38
N ILE A 305 0.99 16.18 -0.12
CA ILE A 305 -0.02 16.72 0.81
C ILE A 305 0.21 18.22 1.01
N GLN A 306 -0.84 19.02 0.86
CA GLN A 306 -0.82 20.43 1.22
C GLN A 306 -0.72 20.57 2.75
N ILE A 307 0.39 21.14 3.23
CA ILE A 307 0.70 21.28 4.66
C ILE A 307 0.49 22.72 5.12
N GLY A 308 1.02 23.10 6.28
CA GLY A 308 1.06 24.52 6.69
C GLY A 308 2.11 25.25 5.87
N THR A 309 1.77 26.41 5.31
CA THR A 309 2.75 27.27 4.64
C THR A 309 3.61 27.96 5.68
N ASP A 310 4.70 27.29 6.07
CA ASP A 310 5.67 27.75 7.05
C ASP A 310 7.02 27.07 6.76
N SER A 311 8.11 27.83 6.74
CA SER A 311 9.45 27.31 6.44
C SER A 311 9.94 26.30 7.47
N SER A 312 9.44 26.31 8.71
CA SER A 312 9.81 25.29 9.71
C SER A 312 9.35 23.87 9.34
N ASN A 313 8.50 23.72 8.31
CA ASN A 313 8.06 22.43 7.80
C ASN A 313 8.94 21.89 6.66
N LEU A 314 9.92 22.65 6.17
CA LEU A 314 10.88 22.16 5.18
C LEU A 314 11.76 21.06 5.79
N ASN A 315 12.38 20.25 4.93
CA ASN A 315 13.34 19.25 5.35
C ASN A 315 14.32 18.92 4.21
N SER A 316 15.61 18.92 4.51
CA SER A 316 16.68 18.73 3.52
C SER A 316 16.67 17.40 2.76
N GLU A 317 15.94 16.38 3.25
CA GLU A 317 15.80 15.06 2.58
C GLU A 317 14.49 14.89 1.76
N PHE A 318 13.65 15.94 1.65
CA PHE A 318 12.41 15.87 0.89
C PHE A 318 12.28 17.00 -0.15
N CYS A 319 11.33 16.82 -1.07
CA CYS A 319 10.94 17.83 -2.05
C CYS A 319 9.61 18.49 -1.64
N PHE A 320 9.50 19.78 -1.93
CA PHE A 320 8.33 20.60 -1.59
C PHE A 320 7.90 21.42 -2.80
N ILE A 321 6.60 21.67 -2.94
CA ILE A 321 6.07 22.59 -3.95
C ILE A 321 5.46 23.79 -3.22
N LEU A 322 5.99 25.00 -3.48
CA LEU A 322 5.48 26.26 -2.94
C LEU A 322 4.83 27.07 -4.06
N LYS A 323 3.50 27.21 -4.01
CA LYS A 323 2.75 28.17 -4.83
C LYS A 323 2.71 29.52 -4.14
N VAL A 324 3.19 30.57 -4.80
CA VAL A 324 3.09 31.98 -4.37
C VAL A 324 2.25 32.74 -5.41
N PRO A 325 0.93 32.96 -5.16
CA PRO A 325 0.08 33.66 -6.11
C PRO A 325 0.35 35.16 -6.15
N PHE A 326 0.04 35.80 -7.28
CA PHE A 326 0.10 37.26 -7.47
C PHE A 326 -1.29 37.85 -7.71
N GLU A 327 -1.50 39.11 -7.30
CA GLU A 327 -2.71 39.88 -7.64
C GLU A 327 -2.60 40.50 -9.05
N SER A 328 -2.41 39.66 -10.07
CA SER A 328 -2.27 40.07 -11.48
C SER A 328 -3.15 39.21 -12.39
N THR A 329 -3.63 39.81 -13.49
CA THR A 329 -4.41 39.12 -14.53
C THR A 329 -3.55 38.32 -15.50
N ASP A 330 -2.30 38.74 -15.69
CA ASP A 330 -1.46 38.27 -16.80
C ASP A 330 -0.48 37.17 -16.37
N ASN A 331 -0.24 37.05 -15.05
CA ASN A 331 0.54 35.99 -14.43
C ASN A 331 -0.06 35.74 -13.04
N GLN A 332 -0.60 34.54 -12.81
CA GLN A 332 -1.29 34.20 -11.56
C GLN A 332 -0.34 33.97 -10.37
N GLY A 333 0.97 33.87 -10.60
CA GLY A 333 1.94 33.64 -9.55
C GLY A 333 3.19 32.90 -9.99
N ILE A 334 4.04 32.60 -9.02
CA ILE A 334 5.19 31.71 -9.20
C ILE A 334 5.01 30.43 -8.37
N VAL A 335 5.42 29.31 -8.94
CA VAL A 335 5.45 28.01 -8.28
C VAL A 335 6.89 27.52 -8.28
N TYR A 336 7.38 27.20 -7.08
CA TYR A 336 8.69 26.63 -6.86
C TYR A 336 8.56 25.15 -6.54
N THR A 337 9.32 24.29 -7.24
CA THR A 337 9.73 23.00 -6.71
C THR A 337 11.04 23.21 -5.96
N TRP A 338 11.00 23.14 -4.63
CA TRP A 338 12.17 23.22 -3.77
C TRP A 338 12.69 21.80 -3.53
N VAL A 339 13.95 21.58 -3.89
CA VAL A 339 14.65 20.29 -3.77
C VAL A 339 15.64 20.38 -2.61
N GLY A 340 15.39 19.61 -1.55
CA GLY A 340 16.31 19.50 -0.43
C GLY A 340 17.67 18.95 -0.86
N ARG A 341 18.76 19.43 -0.27
CA ARG A 341 20.15 19.09 -0.66
C ARG A 341 20.52 17.60 -0.52
N ALA A 342 19.71 16.84 0.20
CA ALA A 342 19.84 15.41 0.43
C ALA A 342 18.59 14.62 -0.04
N ALA A 343 17.69 15.25 -0.78
CA ALA A 343 16.53 14.60 -1.37
C ALA A 343 16.94 13.59 -2.47
N ASP A 344 16.13 12.54 -2.63
CA ASP A 344 16.37 11.52 -3.65
C ASP A 344 16.18 12.10 -5.08
N PRO A 345 17.11 11.87 -6.03
CA PRO A 345 17.02 12.43 -7.38
C PRO A 345 15.79 11.99 -8.20
N ASP A 346 15.21 10.83 -7.92
CA ASP A 346 14.01 10.34 -8.61
C ASP A 346 12.74 10.91 -7.97
N GLU A 347 12.74 11.19 -6.66
CA GLU A 347 11.71 12.00 -6.00
C GLU A 347 11.76 13.48 -6.46
N ALA A 348 12.95 14.03 -6.74
CA ALA A 348 13.10 15.38 -7.28
C ALA A 348 12.51 15.53 -8.69
N LYS A 349 12.73 14.55 -9.58
CA LYS A 349 12.07 14.50 -10.90
C LYS A 349 10.56 14.37 -10.77
N LEU A 350 10.09 13.51 -9.87
CA LEU A 350 8.65 13.37 -9.60
C LEU A 350 8.05 14.68 -9.06
N ALA A 351 8.78 15.43 -8.25
CA ALA A 351 8.34 16.73 -7.73
C ALA A 351 8.12 17.75 -8.86
N GLU A 352 9.06 17.84 -9.80
CA GLU A 352 8.95 18.68 -10.99
C GLU A 352 7.77 18.23 -11.88
N ASP A 353 7.62 16.93 -12.12
CA ASP A 353 6.50 16.36 -12.87
C ASP A 353 5.14 16.64 -12.21
N ILE A 354 5.05 16.60 -10.88
CA ILE A 354 3.83 16.92 -10.14
C ILE A 354 3.54 18.42 -10.20
N MET A 355 4.55 19.28 -10.08
CA MET A 355 4.40 20.73 -10.27
C MET A 355 3.86 21.05 -11.68
N ASN A 356 4.44 20.42 -12.71
CA ASN A 356 4.07 20.64 -14.11
C ASN A 356 2.66 20.14 -14.44
N CYS A 357 2.17 19.07 -13.78
CA CYS A 357 0.78 18.62 -13.91
C CYS A 357 -0.21 19.44 -13.06
N MET A 358 0.18 19.89 -11.86
CA MET A 358 -0.72 20.54 -10.90
C MET A 358 -1.02 22.01 -11.25
N PHE A 359 -0.17 22.66 -12.04
CA PHE A 359 -0.34 24.06 -12.43
C PHE A 359 -0.23 24.24 -13.94
N ASP A 360 -1.14 25.03 -14.51
CA ASP A 360 -1.09 25.46 -15.90
C ASP A 360 0.03 26.51 -16.15
N ASP A 361 0.17 26.94 -17.40
CA ASP A 361 1.20 27.88 -17.81
C ASP A 361 0.85 29.35 -17.49
N THR A 362 -0.23 29.61 -16.73
CA THR A 362 -0.50 30.95 -16.17
C THR A 362 0.36 31.24 -14.94
N TYR A 363 1.06 30.23 -14.40
CA TYR A 363 2.06 30.36 -13.36
C TYR A 363 3.47 30.25 -13.95
N SER A 364 4.38 31.08 -13.46
CA SER A 364 5.82 30.86 -13.68
C SER A 364 6.27 29.65 -12.84
N LYS A 365 6.88 28.65 -13.47
CA LYS A 365 7.34 27.40 -12.82
C LYS A 365 8.86 27.41 -12.70
N GLN A 366 9.42 27.10 -11.52
CA GLN A 366 10.86 27.05 -11.29
C GLN A 366 11.24 25.88 -10.37
N VAL A 367 12.31 25.17 -10.70
CA VAL A 367 12.97 24.23 -9.78
C VAL A 367 14.14 24.97 -9.12
N ILE A 368 14.25 24.88 -7.79
CA ILE A 368 15.31 25.52 -7.00
C ILE A 368 15.89 24.51 -6.01
N ASN A 369 17.20 24.55 -5.79
CA ASN A 369 17.86 23.73 -4.78
C ASN A 369 17.88 24.47 -3.43
N GLU A 370 17.96 23.70 -2.34
CA GLU A 370 18.22 24.22 -1.00
C GLU A 370 19.50 25.08 -0.96
N GLY A 371 19.37 26.30 -0.45
CA GLY A 371 20.44 27.32 -0.44
C GLY A 371 20.48 28.25 -1.65
N GLU A 372 19.65 28.01 -2.68
CA GLU A 372 19.52 28.86 -3.88
C GLU A 372 18.20 29.67 -3.88
N GLU A 373 17.53 29.82 -2.73
CA GLU A 373 16.18 30.37 -2.66
C GLU A 373 16.13 31.91 -2.87
N PRO A 374 15.26 32.43 -3.76
CA PRO A 374 15.12 33.87 -3.96
C PRO A 374 14.53 34.62 -2.75
N GLU A 375 15.31 35.54 -2.17
CA GLU A 375 14.92 36.32 -0.97
C GLU A 375 13.54 36.98 -1.08
N ASN A 376 13.27 37.68 -2.18
CA ASN A 376 12.09 38.55 -2.32
C ASN A 376 10.76 37.79 -2.51
N PHE A 377 10.78 36.53 -2.95
CA PHE A 377 9.57 35.80 -3.35
C PHE A 377 9.40 34.48 -2.63
N PHE A 378 10.46 33.68 -2.46
CA PHE A 378 10.36 32.39 -1.79
C PHE A 378 10.19 32.58 -0.28
N TRP A 379 11.13 33.27 0.38
CA TRP A 379 11.09 33.47 1.83
C TRP A 379 9.92 34.35 2.29
N VAL A 380 9.48 35.30 1.47
CA VAL A 380 8.27 36.10 1.71
C VAL A 380 7.02 35.25 1.50
N GLY A 381 6.94 34.48 0.41
CA GLY A 381 5.79 33.63 0.09
C GLY A 381 5.56 32.49 1.09
N ILE A 382 6.63 31.91 1.64
CA ILE A 382 6.54 30.90 2.71
C ILE A 382 6.39 31.52 4.13
N GLY A 383 6.36 32.85 4.23
CA GLY A 383 6.19 33.62 5.46
C GLY A 383 7.48 34.32 5.93
N CYS A 384 8.47 33.53 6.34
CA CYS A 384 9.85 33.98 6.62
C CYS A 384 10.82 32.80 6.68
N GLN A 385 12.13 33.04 6.66
CA GLN A 385 13.13 31.99 6.90
C GLN A 385 13.19 31.62 8.39
N LYS A 386 13.16 30.31 8.68
CA LYS A 386 13.29 29.73 10.03
C LYS A 386 14.19 28.50 9.99
N VAL A 387 14.59 28.02 11.17
CA VAL A 387 15.25 26.71 11.29
C VAL A 387 14.25 25.61 10.97
N TYR A 388 14.68 24.66 10.15
CA TYR A 388 13.95 23.46 9.74
C TYR A 388 14.81 22.21 9.92
N ASP A 389 14.27 21.02 9.66
CA ASP A 389 14.99 19.76 9.88
C ASP A 389 15.98 19.47 8.74
N GLU A 390 17.21 19.08 9.08
CA GLU A 390 18.25 18.76 8.09
C GLU A 390 18.39 17.25 7.80
N ASP A 391 17.57 16.41 8.46
CA ASP A 391 17.64 14.95 8.38
C ASP A 391 16.25 14.30 8.31
N ALA A 392 16.17 13.13 7.69
CA ALA A 392 15.00 12.24 7.75
C ALA A 392 15.32 10.85 8.33
N ASP A 393 16.36 10.72 9.17
CA ASP A 393 16.83 9.42 9.69
C ASP A 393 15.72 8.60 10.36
N TYR A 394 14.75 9.27 10.99
CA TYR A 394 13.59 8.61 11.60
C TYR A 394 12.85 7.69 10.61
N MET A 395 12.82 7.98 9.30
CA MET A 395 12.20 7.13 8.28
C MET A 395 12.80 5.72 8.22
N LYS A 396 14.11 5.61 8.49
CA LYS A 396 14.86 4.34 8.48
C LYS A 396 14.47 3.44 9.66
N TYR A 397 14.05 4.03 10.78
CA TYR A 397 13.75 3.33 12.04
C TYR A 397 12.28 3.34 12.46
N ALA A 398 11.45 4.21 11.87
CA ALA A 398 10.07 4.46 12.26
C ALA A 398 9.24 3.18 12.30
N ARG A 399 8.70 2.86 13.49
CA ARG A 399 7.74 1.77 13.72
C ARG A 399 6.65 2.24 14.67
N LEU A 400 5.40 2.08 14.28
CA LEU A 400 4.23 2.42 15.09
C LEU A 400 3.52 1.14 15.53
N PHE A 401 3.31 0.98 16.83
CA PHE A 401 2.58 -0.15 17.41
C PHE A 401 1.32 0.33 18.15
N ARG A 402 0.21 -0.38 17.99
CA ARG A 402 -1.03 -0.21 18.76
C ARG A 402 -1.05 -1.20 19.92
N CYS A 403 -1.11 -0.70 21.15
CA CYS A 403 -1.35 -1.48 22.37
C CYS A 403 -2.82 -1.33 22.76
N SER A 404 -3.57 -2.43 22.70
CA SER A 404 -5.03 -2.42 22.88
C SER A 404 -5.52 -3.65 23.65
N ASN A 405 -6.71 -3.55 24.25
CA ASN A 405 -7.41 -4.66 24.88
C ASN A 405 -8.58 -5.25 24.05
N GLU A 406 -8.90 -4.68 22.87
CA GLU A 406 -10.06 -5.02 22.03
C GLU A 406 -10.32 -6.52 21.82
N LYS A 407 -9.26 -7.34 21.78
CA LYS A 407 -9.36 -8.80 21.61
C LYS A 407 -9.82 -9.55 22.87
N GLY A 408 -10.22 -8.83 23.92
CA GLY A 408 -10.52 -9.37 25.26
C GLY A 408 -9.27 -9.66 26.10
N TYR A 409 -8.09 -9.28 25.61
CA TYR A 409 -6.80 -9.46 26.27
C TYR A 409 -5.80 -8.42 25.73
N PHE A 410 -4.74 -8.12 26.48
CA PHE A 410 -3.76 -7.10 26.09
C PHE A 410 -2.91 -7.59 24.90
N ALA A 411 -2.98 -6.89 23.78
CA ALA A 411 -2.25 -7.24 22.57
C ALA A 411 -1.52 -6.03 21.99
N VAL A 412 -0.32 -6.27 21.48
CA VAL A 412 0.46 -5.30 20.70
C VAL A 412 0.47 -5.72 19.25
N SER A 413 0.11 -4.81 18.35
CA SER A 413 0.12 -4.99 16.90
C SER A 413 0.93 -3.89 16.24
N GLU A 414 1.67 -4.22 15.19
CA GLU A 414 2.43 -3.24 14.39
C GLU A 414 1.55 -2.70 13.25
N LYS A 415 1.61 -1.39 13.02
CA LYS A 415 1.02 -0.71 11.86
C LYS A 415 1.98 -0.81 10.67
N CYS A 416 1.45 -0.73 9.45
CA CYS A 416 2.29 -0.67 8.25
C CYS A 416 3.23 0.54 8.26
N SER A 417 4.29 0.52 7.44
CA SER A 417 5.26 1.63 7.36
C SER A 417 4.67 2.95 6.83
N ASP A 418 3.49 2.90 6.20
CA ASP A 418 2.71 4.05 5.75
C ASP A 418 1.63 4.44 6.77
N PHE A 419 1.99 4.48 8.06
CA PHE A 419 1.10 4.92 9.12
C PHE A 419 0.86 6.43 9.08
N CYS A 420 -0.32 6.88 9.51
CA CYS A 420 -0.71 8.29 9.49
C CYS A 420 -1.19 8.80 10.86
N GLN A 421 -1.47 10.10 10.98
CA GLN A 421 -1.93 10.69 12.25
C GLN A 421 -3.26 10.06 12.74
N ASP A 422 -4.11 9.60 11.82
CA ASP A 422 -5.40 8.99 12.14
C ASP A 422 -5.29 7.51 12.56
N ASP A 423 -4.07 6.93 12.59
CA ASP A 423 -3.78 5.67 13.31
C ASP A 423 -3.63 5.86 14.83
N LEU A 424 -3.57 7.10 15.32
CA LEU A 424 -3.51 7.42 16.75
C LEU A 424 -4.92 7.41 17.37
N ALA A 425 -5.37 6.22 17.78
CA ALA A 425 -6.70 5.98 18.34
C ALA A 425 -6.84 6.52 19.77
N ASP A 426 -7.91 7.26 20.06
CA ASP A 426 -8.11 7.97 21.34
C ASP A 426 -8.31 7.04 22.54
N ASP A 427 -8.78 5.82 22.29
CA ASP A 427 -9.02 4.74 23.25
C ASP A 427 -7.79 3.86 23.51
N ASP A 428 -6.72 3.97 22.70
CA ASP A 428 -5.53 3.13 22.78
C ASP A 428 -4.23 3.88 23.14
N ILE A 429 -3.18 3.09 23.36
CA ILE A 429 -1.83 3.58 23.55
C ILE A 429 -0.98 3.17 22.35
N MET A 430 -0.27 4.14 21.80
CA MET A 430 0.55 3.96 20.63
C MET A 430 2.03 4.03 21.03
N LEU A 431 2.84 3.07 20.60
CA LEU A 431 4.29 3.10 20.77
C LEU A 431 4.93 3.47 19.43
N LEU A 432 5.70 4.55 19.38
CA LEU A 432 6.43 4.97 18.18
C LEU A 432 7.94 4.92 18.48
N ASP A 433 8.67 4.00 17.85
CA ASP A 433 10.14 4.02 17.82
C ASP A 433 10.60 4.84 16.61
N ASN A 434 11.41 5.89 16.82
CA ASN A 434 11.98 6.70 15.73
C ASN A 434 13.50 6.52 15.55
N GLY A 435 14.11 5.51 16.19
CA GLY A 435 15.56 5.28 16.15
C GLY A 435 16.33 5.92 17.31
N LYS A 436 15.78 6.96 17.94
CA LYS A 436 16.42 7.71 19.04
C LYS A 436 15.59 7.64 20.32
N GLU A 437 14.27 7.79 20.21
CA GLU A 437 13.29 7.72 21.29
C GLU A 437 12.18 6.73 20.94
N VAL A 438 11.66 6.05 21.97
CA VAL A 438 10.39 5.32 21.88
C VAL A 438 9.35 6.13 22.64
N TYR A 439 8.42 6.72 21.90
CA TYR A 439 7.33 7.49 22.43
C TYR A 439 6.19 6.56 22.82
N MET A 440 5.73 6.64 24.07
CA MET A 440 4.46 6.11 24.51
C MET A 440 3.43 7.23 24.40
N TRP A 441 2.70 7.28 23.29
CA TRP A 441 1.60 8.22 23.06
C TRP A 441 0.32 7.66 23.69
N VAL A 442 -0.34 8.46 24.53
CA VAL A 442 -1.50 8.04 25.30
C VAL A 442 -2.75 8.79 24.84
N GLY A 443 -3.73 8.03 24.32
CA GLY A 443 -5.06 8.52 23.96
C GLY A 443 -5.87 8.97 25.17
N THR A 444 -6.82 9.88 24.93
CA THR A 444 -7.64 10.55 25.97
C THR A 444 -8.65 9.65 26.68
N GLN A 445 -8.98 8.49 26.10
CA GLN A 445 -10.00 7.54 26.59
C GLN A 445 -9.39 6.22 27.11
N THR A 446 -8.05 6.15 27.20
CA THR A 446 -7.29 4.96 27.63
C THR A 446 -7.50 4.58 29.10
N SER A 447 -7.48 3.28 29.40
CA SER A 447 -7.59 2.80 30.79
C SER A 447 -6.25 2.83 31.54
N GLN A 448 -6.30 2.95 32.88
CA GLN A 448 -5.12 2.85 33.74
C GLN A 448 -4.43 1.46 33.65
N VAL A 449 -5.18 0.42 33.29
CA VAL A 449 -4.65 -0.93 33.08
C VAL A 449 -3.79 -0.96 31.82
N GLU A 450 -4.27 -0.39 30.72
CA GLU A 450 -3.51 -0.29 29.47
C GLU A 450 -2.27 0.58 29.61
N ILE A 451 -2.36 1.70 30.33
CA ILE A 451 -1.20 2.55 30.63
C ILE A 451 -0.11 1.72 31.35
N LYS A 452 -0.50 0.94 32.36
CA LYS A 452 0.44 0.11 33.12
C LYS A 452 1.02 -1.04 32.30
N LEU A 453 0.26 -1.65 31.39
CA LEU A 453 0.71 -2.75 30.54
C LEU A 453 1.57 -2.27 29.37
N SER A 454 1.19 -1.18 28.73
CA SER A 454 1.95 -0.57 27.63
C SER A 454 3.28 0.00 28.11
N LEU A 455 3.34 0.57 29.33
CA LEU A 455 4.61 0.97 29.93
C LEU A 455 5.57 -0.22 30.11
N LYS A 456 5.06 -1.37 30.57
CA LYS A 456 5.86 -2.60 30.67
C LYS A 456 6.29 -3.11 29.29
N ALA A 457 5.37 -3.16 28.33
CA ALA A 457 5.67 -3.59 26.96
C ALA A 457 6.77 -2.72 26.33
N CYS A 458 6.69 -1.39 26.52
CA CYS A 458 7.70 -0.45 26.05
C CYS A 458 9.05 -0.61 26.76
N GLN A 459 9.08 -0.91 28.07
CA GLN A 459 10.33 -1.22 28.79
C GLN A 459 11.01 -2.48 28.24
N VAL A 460 10.23 -3.55 27.97
CA VAL A 460 10.76 -4.79 27.39
C VAL A 460 11.24 -4.56 25.95
N TYR A 461 10.52 -3.77 25.15
CA TYR A 461 10.97 -3.38 23.81
C TYR A 461 12.30 -2.61 23.83
N ILE A 462 12.44 -1.60 24.69
CA ILE A 462 13.69 -0.83 24.83
C ILE A 462 14.85 -1.74 25.30
N GLN A 463 14.58 -2.69 26.20
CA GLN A 463 15.60 -3.66 26.62
C GLN A 463 16.03 -4.59 25.47
N HIS A 464 15.09 -5.03 24.63
CA HIS A 464 15.37 -5.83 23.44
C HIS A 464 16.15 -5.04 22.37
N MET A 465 15.78 -3.78 22.12
CA MET A 465 16.51 -2.91 21.20
C MET A 465 17.93 -2.66 21.69
N ARG A 466 18.15 -2.50 23.01
CA ARG A 466 19.50 -2.35 23.59
C ARG A 466 20.39 -3.58 23.38
N SER A 467 19.83 -4.79 23.30
CA SER A 467 20.64 -6.00 23.03
C SER A 467 20.89 -6.25 21.53
N LYS A 468 20.15 -5.59 20.63
CA LYS A 468 20.37 -5.63 19.17
C LYS A 468 21.22 -4.47 18.66
N GLU A 469 20.95 -3.25 19.13
CA GLU A 469 21.55 -1.99 18.69
C GLU A 469 22.16 -1.27 19.90
N THR A 470 23.42 -1.55 20.20
CA THR A 470 24.14 -0.98 21.34
C THR A 470 24.58 0.46 21.13
N GLU A 471 24.78 0.88 19.88
CA GLU A 471 25.28 2.23 19.51
C GLU A 471 24.23 3.33 19.68
N THR A 472 22.95 3.01 19.48
CA THR A 472 21.82 3.96 19.49
C THR A 472 20.77 3.58 20.54
N PRO A 473 21.10 3.71 21.85
CA PRO A 473 20.22 3.27 22.94
C PRO A 473 18.93 4.12 23.00
N ARG A 474 17.80 3.47 22.72
CA ARG A 474 16.47 4.11 22.72
C ARG A 474 16.10 4.66 24.11
N LYS A 475 15.55 5.87 24.14
CA LYS A 475 15.02 6.53 25.35
C LYS A 475 13.49 6.48 25.39
N LEU A 476 12.90 6.12 26.53
CA LEU A 476 11.46 6.22 26.73
C LEU A 476 11.03 7.69 26.86
N ARG A 477 9.99 8.11 26.13
CA ARG A 477 9.34 9.41 26.29
C ARG A 477 7.82 9.25 26.35
N LEU A 478 7.16 9.90 27.30
CA LEU A 478 5.69 9.94 27.35
C LEU A 478 5.18 11.08 26.46
N VAL A 479 4.16 10.81 25.67
CA VAL A 479 3.44 11.82 24.88
C VAL A 479 1.94 11.69 25.19
N ARG A 480 1.22 12.81 25.19
CA ARG A 480 -0.24 12.83 25.36
C ARG A 480 -0.86 13.53 24.17
N LYS A 481 -2.06 13.11 23.79
CA LYS A 481 -2.84 13.74 22.72
C LYS A 481 -2.89 15.27 22.88
N GLY A 482 -2.52 16.00 21.84
CA GLY A 482 -2.53 17.47 21.79
C GLY A 482 -1.32 18.16 22.46
N ASN A 483 -0.32 17.40 22.89
CA ASN A 483 0.97 17.91 23.37
C ASN A 483 2.13 17.09 22.78
N GLU A 484 2.04 16.81 21.48
CA GLU A 484 3.07 16.12 20.71
C GLU A 484 4.25 17.04 20.39
N PRO A 485 5.50 16.66 20.71
CA PRO A 485 6.68 17.44 20.32
C PRO A 485 7.02 17.22 18.83
N HIS A 486 7.75 18.16 18.21
CA HIS A 486 8.11 18.10 16.79
C HIS A 486 8.78 16.77 16.38
N CYS A 487 9.66 16.23 17.24
CA CYS A 487 10.34 14.95 17.04
C CYS A 487 9.40 13.72 16.97
N PHE A 488 8.19 13.83 17.53
CA PHE A 488 7.11 12.87 17.33
C PHE A 488 6.34 13.19 16.03
N THR A 489 5.88 14.43 15.86
CA THR A 489 4.98 14.81 14.75
C THR A 489 5.62 14.65 13.37
N ARG A 490 6.93 14.93 13.22
CA ARG A 490 7.66 14.74 11.94
C ARG A 490 7.64 13.30 11.42
N CYS A 491 7.44 12.32 12.32
CA CYS A 491 7.31 10.92 11.91
C CYS A 491 6.06 10.66 11.05
N PHE A 492 5.05 11.53 11.10
CA PHE A 492 3.79 11.38 10.36
C PHE A 492 3.72 12.39 9.21
N HIS A 493 3.46 11.92 7.99
CA HIS A 493 3.24 12.81 6.86
C HIS A 493 1.92 13.58 7.00
N GLY A 494 1.92 14.88 6.69
CA GLY A 494 0.71 15.70 6.71
C GLY A 494 0.12 15.98 8.11
N TRP A 495 0.93 15.94 9.18
CA TRP A 495 0.44 16.21 10.55
C TRP A 495 -0.32 17.54 10.65
N GLY A 496 -1.42 17.53 11.39
CA GLY A 496 -2.27 18.70 11.57
C GLY A 496 -3.17 18.61 12.81
N ALA A 497 -4.28 19.34 12.80
CA ALA A 497 -5.28 19.23 13.85
C ALA A 497 -5.89 17.81 13.87
N PHE A 498 -6.03 17.23 15.06
CA PHE A 498 -6.76 15.98 15.23
C PHE A 498 -8.22 16.11 14.78
N LYS A 499 -8.77 15.03 14.24
CA LYS A 499 -10.18 14.94 13.90
C LYS A 499 -11.03 15.04 15.16
N THR A 500 -11.76 16.12 15.32
CA THR A 500 -12.84 16.21 16.31
C THR A 500 -14.00 15.35 15.83
N ALA A 501 -14.53 14.48 16.70
CA ALA A 501 -15.83 13.86 16.44
C ALA A 501 -16.87 14.99 16.34
N LEU A 502 -17.71 14.95 15.29
CA LEU A 502 -18.85 15.87 15.19
C LEU A 502 -19.81 15.54 16.35
N ALA A 503 -20.04 16.54 17.20
CA ALA A 503 -20.91 16.46 18.38
C ALA A 503 -22.40 16.43 18.01
#